data_AF-A0A962XH33-F1
#
_entry.id   AF-A0A962XH33-F1
#
_cell.length_a   1.000
_cell.length_b   1.000
_cell.length_c   1.000
_cell.angle_alpha   90.00
_cell.angle_beta   90.00
_cell.angle_gamma   90.00
#
_symmetry.space_group_name_H-M   'P 1'
#
loop_
_entity.id
_entity.type
_entity.pdbx_description
1 polymer ?
#
loop_
_entity_poly.entity_id
_entity_poly.type
_entity_poly.pdbx_seq_one_letter_code
_entity_poly.pdbx_strand_id
1 'polypeptide(L)'
;MIIKLKSKNPNYPDLSEDQTYFVIGIEADDYRILNDSGRPYLYPPEIFVIIDPREPRDWITEIGADGERYAYPAPLNPVGFFEDFFDQKNEQTSIFWRTVNQRLADAA
;
A
#
# COMPACT_ATOMS: atom_id res chain seq x y z
N MET A 1 7.43 -2.14 5.27
CA MET A 1 7.70 -3.33 4.46
C MET A 1 8.10 -2.87 3.08
N ILE A 2 9.17 -3.45 2.53
CA ILE A 2 9.71 -3.11 1.21
C ILE A 2 9.66 -4.37 0.34
N ILE A 3 9.13 -4.23 -0.87
CA ILE A 3 8.96 -5.30 -1.83
C ILE A 3 9.58 -4.92 -3.18
N LYS A 4 9.83 -5.92 -4.02
CA LYS A 4 10.34 -5.73 -5.38
C LYS A 4 9.63 -6.70 -6.32
N LEU A 5 9.33 -6.27 -7.54
CA LEU A 5 8.69 -7.13 -8.54
C LEU A 5 9.63 -8.31 -8.87
N LYS A 6 9.09 -9.53 -8.97
CA LYS A 6 9.88 -10.75 -9.28
C LYS A 6 10.49 -10.71 -10.68
N SER A 7 9.69 -10.26 -11.66
CA SER A 7 10.03 -10.19 -13.08
C SER A 7 9.02 -9.33 -13.83
N LYS A 8 9.32 -8.90 -15.05
CA LYS A 8 8.40 -8.09 -15.86
C LYS A 8 7.09 -8.82 -15.99
N ASN A 9 6.00 -8.09 -15.80
CA ASN A 9 4.68 -8.66 -15.99
C ASN A 9 3.85 -7.74 -16.88
N PRO A 10 3.49 -8.15 -18.11
CA PRO A 10 2.63 -7.37 -18.99
C PRO A 10 1.26 -7.03 -18.40
N ASN A 11 0.80 -7.78 -17.39
CA ASN A 11 -0.46 -7.53 -16.70
C ASN A 11 -0.36 -6.37 -15.69
N TYR A 12 0.86 -5.96 -15.31
CA TYR A 12 1.14 -4.86 -14.40
C TYR A 12 2.15 -3.89 -15.05
N PRO A 13 1.79 -3.23 -16.15
CA PRO A 13 2.70 -2.39 -16.93
C PRO A 13 3.11 -1.09 -16.21
N ASP A 14 2.46 -0.79 -15.09
CA ASP A 14 2.67 0.36 -14.23
C ASP A 14 3.62 0.06 -13.05
N LEU A 15 4.29 -1.10 -13.08
CA LEU A 15 5.36 -1.50 -12.17
C LEU A 15 6.64 -1.81 -12.96
N SER A 16 7.74 -1.23 -12.51
CA SER A 16 9.10 -1.50 -12.98
C SER A 16 9.82 -2.55 -12.13
N GLU A 17 10.61 -3.42 -12.78
CA GLU A 17 11.38 -4.50 -12.15
C GLU A 17 12.60 -4.04 -11.35
N ASP A 18 13.18 -2.91 -11.72
CA ASP A 18 14.37 -2.35 -11.11
C ASP A 18 14.06 -1.50 -9.87
N GLN A 19 12.78 -1.19 -9.65
CA GLN A 19 12.31 -0.40 -8.52
C GLN A 19 11.89 -1.26 -7.32
N THR A 20 12.13 -0.73 -6.12
CA THR A 20 11.57 -1.24 -4.87
C THR A 20 10.38 -0.39 -4.46
N TYR A 21 9.34 -1.03 -3.92
CA TYR A 21 8.12 -0.38 -3.50
C TYR A 21 7.94 -0.48 -1.99
N PHE A 22 7.45 0.60 -1.39
CA PHE A 22 7.02 0.61 -0.01
C PHE A 22 5.56 0.20 0.08
N VAL A 23 5.27 -0.80 0.91
CA VAL A 23 3.90 -1.19 1.21
C VAL A 23 3.33 -0.23 2.22
N ILE A 24 2.24 0.44 1.82
CA ILE A 24 1.55 1.46 2.61
C ILE A 24 0.28 0.92 3.29
N GLY A 25 -0.15 -0.28 2.91
CA GLY A 25 -1.16 -1.07 3.63
C GLY A 25 -1.42 -2.41 2.95
N ILE A 26 -2.27 -3.21 3.59
CA ILE A 26 -2.75 -4.50 3.10
C ILE A 26 -4.29 -4.45 3.06
N GLU A 27 -4.87 -4.81 1.93
CA GLU A 27 -6.32 -4.87 1.71
C GLU A 27 -6.69 -6.24 1.20
N ALA A 28 -7.49 -7.00 1.96
CA ALA A 28 -7.90 -8.34 1.56
C ALA A 28 -6.73 -9.19 1.03
N ASP A 29 -5.62 -9.21 1.79
CA ASP A 29 -4.33 -9.85 1.46
C ASP A 29 -3.49 -9.20 0.34
N ASP A 30 -4.05 -8.28 -0.45
CA ASP A 30 -3.30 -7.55 -1.48
C ASP A 30 -2.47 -6.41 -0.89
N TYR A 31 -1.31 -6.15 -1.50
CA TYR A 31 -0.45 -5.04 -1.10
C TYR A 31 -0.89 -3.75 -1.77
N ARG A 32 -1.16 -2.73 -0.94
CA ARG A 32 -1.26 -1.35 -1.41
C ARG A 32 0.13 -0.72 -1.47
N ILE A 33 0.54 -0.29 -2.65
CA ILE A 33 1.80 0.42 -2.89
C ILE A 33 1.55 1.67 -3.73
N LEU A 34 2.48 2.62 -3.71
CA LEU A 34 2.56 3.63 -4.76
C LEU A 34 3.25 3.01 -5.98
N ASN A 35 2.55 2.93 -7.10
CA ASN A 35 3.12 2.46 -8.37
C ASN A 35 4.08 3.49 -9.01
N ASP A 36 4.58 3.20 -10.21
CA ASP A 36 5.54 4.07 -10.92
C ASP A 36 4.99 5.50 -11.17
N SER A 37 3.66 5.66 -11.18
CA SER A 37 2.95 6.94 -11.33
C SER A 37 2.53 7.57 -10.01
N GLY A 38 2.95 7.02 -8.87
CA GLY A 38 2.57 7.50 -7.54
C GLY A 38 1.09 7.24 -7.19
N ARG A 39 0.45 6.25 -7.82
CA ARG A 39 -0.95 5.88 -7.53
C ARG A 39 -1.01 4.73 -6.50
N PRO A 40 -1.86 4.83 -5.45
CA PRO A 40 -1.94 3.83 -4.38
C PRO A 40 -2.84 2.65 -4.74
N TYR A 41 -2.41 1.78 -5.64
CA TYR A 41 -3.19 0.64 -6.10
C TYR A 41 -2.85 -0.66 -5.34
N LEU A 42 -3.74 -1.64 -5.50
CA LEU A 42 -3.62 -2.97 -4.93
C LEU A 42 -2.97 -3.91 -5.94
N TYR A 43 -2.04 -4.70 -5.46
CA TYR A 43 -1.35 -5.71 -6.25
C TYR A 43 -1.20 -6.98 -5.43
N PRO A 44 -1.33 -8.14 -6.07
CA PRO A 44 -1.32 -9.39 -5.35
C PRO A 44 0.10 -9.77 -4.90
N PRO A 45 0.28 -10.27 -3.67
CA PRO A 45 1.60 -10.43 -3.06
C PRO A 45 2.51 -11.41 -3.82
N GLU A 46 1.95 -12.37 -4.56
CA GLU A 46 2.69 -13.40 -5.29
C GLU A 46 3.54 -12.87 -6.44
N ILE A 47 3.33 -11.65 -6.92
CA ILE A 47 4.18 -11.06 -7.98
C ILE A 47 5.46 -10.44 -7.41
N PHE A 48 5.59 -10.34 -6.09
CA PHE A 48 6.71 -9.67 -5.43
C PHE A 48 7.62 -10.60 -4.65
N VAL A 49 8.88 -10.19 -4.52
CA VAL A 49 9.78 -10.66 -3.46
C VAL A 49 9.80 -9.63 -2.33
N ILE A 50 9.80 -10.10 -1.09
CA ILE A 50 9.96 -9.24 0.08
C ILE A 50 11.45 -8.94 0.24
N ILE A 51 11.81 -7.65 0.18
CA ILE A 51 13.17 -7.16 0.43
C ILE A 51 13.36 -6.85 1.92
N ASP A 52 12.32 -6.30 2.54
CA ASP A 52 12.29 -6.01 3.97
C ASP A 52 10.89 -6.30 4.55
N PRO A 53 10.73 -7.33 5.41
CA PRO A 53 9.43 -7.72 5.96
C PRO A 53 8.94 -6.80 7.08
N ARG A 54 9.73 -5.81 7.53
CA ARG A 54 9.38 -4.99 8.69
C ARG A 54 8.15 -4.14 8.39
N GLU A 55 7.04 -4.48 9.04
CA GLU A 55 5.84 -3.65 9.04
C GLU A 55 5.91 -2.53 10.08
N PRO A 56 5.32 -1.36 9.80
CA PRO A 56 5.24 -0.29 10.77
C PRO A 56 4.36 -0.67 11.97
N ARG A 57 4.85 -0.39 13.18
CA ARG A 57 4.26 -0.85 14.45
C ARG A 57 2.89 -0.23 14.77
N ASP A 58 2.60 0.89 14.14
CA ASP A 58 1.37 1.67 14.27
C ASP A 58 0.28 1.24 13.26
N TRP A 59 0.51 0.14 12.52
CA TRP A 59 -0.57 -0.49 11.75
C TRP A 59 -1.56 -1.20 12.66
N ILE A 60 -2.83 -0.88 12.42
CA ILE A 60 -3.97 -1.64 12.92
C ILE A 60 -4.15 -2.80 11.96
N THR A 61 -4.22 -4.03 12.49
CA THR A 61 -4.51 -5.23 11.70
C THR A 61 -5.88 -5.77 12.09
N GLU A 62 -6.70 -6.05 11.09
CA GLU A 62 -8.01 -6.66 11.20
C GLU A 62 -8.05 -7.93 10.32
N ILE A 63 -8.78 -8.95 10.78
CA ILE A 63 -9.01 -10.18 10.01
C ILE A 63 -10.47 -10.16 9.60
N GLY A 64 -10.69 -10.24 8.28
CA GLY A 64 -11.99 -10.27 7.68
C GLY A 64 -12.73 -11.59 7.87
N ALA A 65 -13.94 -11.67 7.32
CA ALA A 65 -14.83 -12.80 7.56
C ALA A 65 -14.34 -14.08 6.90
N ASP A 66 -13.65 -13.98 5.77
CA ASP A 66 -13.11 -15.12 5.02
C ASP A 66 -11.62 -15.39 5.38
N GLY A 67 -11.12 -14.73 6.42
CA GLY A 67 -9.75 -14.87 6.92
C GLY A 67 -8.72 -13.95 6.26
N GLU A 68 -9.17 -13.08 5.36
CA GLU A 68 -8.36 -12.09 4.67
C GLU A 68 -7.83 -11.01 5.63
N ARG A 69 -6.60 -10.56 5.38
CA ARG A 69 -5.95 -9.58 6.24
C ARG A 69 -6.14 -8.16 5.72
N TYR A 70 -6.51 -7.27 6.63
CA TYR A 70 -6.48 -5.82 6.44
C TYR A 70 -5.46 -5.22 7.39
N ALA A 71 -4.55 -4.38 6.89
CA ALA A 71 -3.55 -3.72 7.74
C ALA A 71 -3.21 -2.32 7.24
N TYR A 72 -3.52 -1.31 8.04
CA TYR A 72 -3.33 0.10 7.69
C TYR A 72 -2.90 0.95 8.88
N PRO A 73 -2.24 2.09 8.66
CA PRO A 73 -2.14 3.11 9.70
C PRO A 73 -3.54 3.63 10.02
N ALA A 74 -3.78 3.94 11.29
CA ALA A 74 -5.11 4.35 11.78
C ALA A 74 -5.82 5.42 10.93
N PRO A 75 -5.15 6.45 10.38
CA PRO A 75 -5.80 7.47 9.54
C PRO A 75 -6.30 6.96 8.18
N LEU A 76 -5.78 5.83 7.68
CA LEU A 76 -6.15 5.24 6.38
C LEU A 76 -7.06 4.01 6.53
N ASN A 77 -7.28 3.55 7.76
CA ASN A 77 -8.13 2.39 8.08
C ASN A 77 -9.66 2.66 8.14
N PRO A 78 -10.20 3.91 8.13
CA PRO A 78 -11.65 4.07 8.08
C PRO A 78 -12.28 3.45 6.83
N VAL A 79 -13.42 2.78 7.02
CA VAL A 79 -14.23 2.26 5.90
C VAL A 79 -14.61 3.40 4.95
N GLY A 80 -14.46 3.18 3.64
CA GLY A 80 -14.75 4.20 2.63
C GLY A 80 -13.60 5.18 2.36
N PHE A 81 -12.47 5.07 3.07
CA PHE A 81 -11.38 6.03 2.95
C PHE A 81 -10.80 6.09 1.53
N PHE A 82 -10.54 4.93 0.93
CA PHE A 82 -9.91 4.88 -0.40
C PHE A 82 -10.88 5.27 -1.51
N GLU A 83 -12.17 4.96 -1.38
CA GLU A 83 -13.24 5.42 -2.25
C GLU A 83 -13.27 6.95 -2.28
N ASP A 84 -13.32 7.57 -1.10
CA ASP A 84 -13.31 9.03 -0.94
C ASP A 84 -12.00 9.67 -1.45
N PHE A 85 -10.87 8.97 -1.27
CA PHE A 85 -9.58 9.38 -1.82
C PHE A 85 -9.59 9.35 -3.36
N PHE A 86 -10.11 8.28 -3.98
CA PHE A 86 -10.19 8.16 -5.44
C PHE A 86 -11.21 9.12 -6.05
N ASP A 87 -12.26 9.48 -5.31
CA ASP A 87 -13.20 10.56 -5.62
C ASP A 87 -12.59 11.97 -5.43
N GLN A 88 -11.31 12.05 -5.03
CA GLN A 88 -10.57 13.29 -4.85
C GLN A 88 -11.17 14.21 -3.78
N LYS A 89 -11.78 13.65 -2.74
CA LYS A 89 -12.20 14.46 -1.59
C LYS A 89 -10.98 15.05 -0.91
N ASN A 90 -11.02 16.37 -0.69
CA ASN A 90 -9.87 17.15 -0.21
C ASN A 90 -9.31 16.63 1.13
N GLU A 91 -10.18 16.22 2.04
CA GLU A 91 -9.80 15.73 3.37
C GLU A 91 -9.01 14.42 3.27
N GLN A 92 -9.55 13.41 2.59
CA GLN A 92 -8.93 12.10 2.42
C GLN A 92 -7.63 12.20 1.61
N THR A 93 -7.61 13.03 0.56
CA THR A 93 -6.40 13.33 -0.20
C THR A 93 -5.31 13.91 0.70
N SER A 94 -5.65 14.86 1.57
CA SER A 94 -4.69 15.49 2.49
C SER A 94 -4.20 14.52 3.57
N ILE A 95 -5.11 13.72 4.15
CA ILE A 95 -4.77 12.69 5.15
C ILE A 95 -3.84 11.64 4.54
N PHE A 96 -4.15 11.18 3.32
CA PHE A 96 -3.34 10.20 2.61
C PHE A 96 -1.90 10.69 2.43
N TRP A 97 -1.71 11.85 1.80
CA TRP A 97 -0.37 12.36 1.53
C TRP A 97 0.39 12.72 2.79
N ARG A 98 -0.26 13.28 3.81
CA ARG A 98 0.39 13.51 5.11
C ARG A 98 0.90 12.21 5.73
N THR A 99 0.08 11.16 5.74
CA THR A 99 0.41 9.87 6.34
C THR A 99 1.52 9.17 5.57
N VAL A 100 1.40 9.10 4.24
CA VAL A 100 2.38 8.43 3.37
C VAL A 100 3.72 9.17 3.37
N ASN A 101 3.73 10.49 3.27
CA ASN A 101 4.99 11.26 3.29
C ASN A 101 5.72 11.13 4.62
N GLN A 102 5.00 11.14 5.74
CA GLN A 102 5.61 10.91 7.06
C GLN A 102 6.27 9.52 7.13
N ARG A 103 5.59 8.49 6.64
CA ARG A 103 6.13 7.12 6.59
C ARG A 103 7.36 6.99 5.70
N LEU A 104 7.36 7.62 4.52
CA LEU A 104 8.50 7.59 3.63
C LEU A 104 9.70 8.35 4.22
N ALA A 105 9.46 9.44 4.96
CA ALA A 105 10.52 10.17 5.65
C ALA A 105 11.14 9.37 6.80
N ASP A 106 10.33 8.61 7.56
CA ASP A 106 10.81 7.76 8.66
C ASP A 106 11.60 6.52 8.16
N ALA A 107 11.47 6.17 6.88
CA ALA A 107 12.12 5.02 6.27
C ALA A 107 13.42 5.35 5.51
N ALA A 108 13.75 6.63 5.36
CA ALA A 108 14.95 7.15 4.68
C ALA A 108 16.11 7.36 5.66
#